data_AF-A0A848XW21-F1
#
_entry.id   AF-A0A848XW21-F1
#
_cell.length_a   1.000
_cell.length_b   1.000
_cell.length_c   1.000
_cell.angle_alpha   90.00
_cell.angle_beta   90.00
_cell.angle_gamma   90.00
#
_symmetry.space_group_name_H-M   'P 1'
#
loop_
_entity.id
_entity.type
_entity.pdbx_description
1 polymer ?
#
loop_
_entity_poly.entity_id
_entity_poly.type
_entity_poly.pdbx_seq_one_letter_code
_entity_poly.pdbx_strand_id
1 'polypeptide(L)'
;FEEGTYLDLAFFVAEGTVDLVLKKLDQAPTAPIFGATSTDPQATAFLTRPPPRDERAEITYLASADFDLAGGERAELKEGDFFGEIGALNGWPQSVTATTTSICTLVQIRLPALRQIKRKSKALRKQLDDAYRSRTLDRQLRTTPLLASCSPEMLEALARKVELTSLEPGESLAEEGALADSVYLVRSGFLKVSQRVDGAPMLVSYASKGQTVGEAELLVEGVDRWQATVTSVGYSELVRVSHESFRAVLRQHPDVERTLWEFAVDRVKRNGYARRRPGRSYTTDFALSKGVVQGTSVLVIDLDVCTRCDDCVRGCASTHEGRQRFIREGDTFEGFLVARSCYHCQDPVCLIGCPTGAIARVNVGSVVAIDDALCIGCGSCANNCPYDAIVMHDTGTAWPETAQPARLRGEARLVASKCDLCHTSEAGPACVASCPHGCAYRVQNVEEFDALVEAKRVQVQPLGADA
;
A
#
# COMPACT_ATOMS: atom_id res chain seq x y z
N PHE A 1 -6.85 -15.25 -13.00
CA PHE A 1 -6.13 -15.05 -11.71
C PHE A 1 -7.02 -15.51 -10.58
N GLU A 2 -6.49 -15.70 -9.37
CA GLU A 2 -7.25 -16.21 -8.22
C GLU A 2 -7.56 -15.11 -7.19
N GLU A 3 -8.67 -15.30 -6.48
CA GLU A 3 -9.05 -14.46 -5.34
C GLU A 3 -7.91 -14.41 -4.31
N GLY A 4 -7.68 -13.25 -3.69
CA GLY A 4 -6.57 -12.99 -2.78
C GLY A 4 -5.26 -12.59 -3.48
N THR A 5 -5.12 -12.81 -4.78
CA THR A 5 -3.87 -12.48 -5.49
C THR A 5 -3.69 -10.97 -5.63
N TYR A 6 -2.51 -10.44 -5.31
CA TYR A 6 -2.17 -9.05 -5.67
C TYR A 6 -1.67 -8.99 -7.12
N LEU A 7 -2.30 -8.15 -7.94
CA LEU A 7 -1.89 -7.94 -9.34
C LEU A 7 -1.65 -6.47 -9.61
N ASP A 8 -0.49 -6.14 -10.17
CA ASP A 8 -0.20 -4.80 -10.71
C ASP A 8 -0.54 -4.72 -12.21
N LEU A 9 -1.57 -5.48 -12.62
CA LEU A 9 -1.99 -5.70 -13.99
C LEU A 9 -3.51 -5.67 -14.09
N ALA A 10 -4.01 -5.07 -15.17
CA ALA A 10 -5.38 -5.21 -15.62
C ALA A 10 -5.40 -5.98 -16.94
N PHE A 11 -6.57 -6.53 -17.28
CA PHE A 11 -6.79 -7.24 -18.52
C PHE A 11 -7.94 -6.60 -19.28
N PHE A 12 -7.81 -6.55 -20.59
CA PHE A 12 -8.87 -6.17 -21.51
C PHE A 12 -9.20 -7.36 -22.40
N VAL A 13 -10.48 -7.71 -22.50
CA VAL A 13 -10.94 -8.83 -23.34
C VAL A 13 -10.99 -8.34 -24.78
N ALA A 14 -10.05 -8.80 -25.61
CA ALA A 14 -10.05 -8.50 -27.04
C ALA A 14 -10.93 -9.49 -27.81
N GLU A 15 -10.93 -10.77 -27.43
CA GLU A 15 -11.78 -11.81 -28.01
C GLU A 15 -12.07 -12.88 -26.95
N GLY A 16 -13.27 -13.46 -26.98
CA GLY A 16 -13.69 -14.54 -26.09
C GLY A 16 -14.48 -14.09 -24.86
N THR A 17 -14.54 -14.96 -23.85
CA THR A 17 -15.38 -14.79 -22.66
C THR A 17 -14.62 -15.17 -21.39
N VAL A 18 -14.70 -14.30 -20.38
CA VAL A 18 -14.07 -14.53 -19.07
C VAL A 18 -15.13 -14.56 -17.99
N ASP A 19 -15.17 -15.64 -17.21
CA ASP A 19 -16.04 -15.75 -16.03
C ASP A 19 -15.28 -15.23 -14.80
N LEU A 20 -15.89 -14.29 -14.08
CA LEU A 20 -15.50 -13.94 -12.72
C LEU A 20 -16.33 -14.76 -11.73
N VAL A 21 -15.65 -15.46 -10.83
CA VAL A 21 -16.26 -16.36 -9.85
C VAL A 21 -15.75 -16.02 -8.46
N LEU A 22 -16.69 -15.90 -7.50
CA LEU A 22 -16.36 -15.88 -6.08
C LEU A 22 -16.14 -17.32 -5.62
N LYS A 23 -14.88 -17.69 -5.47
CA LYS A 23 -14.50 -18.93 -4.79
C LYS A 23 -14.20 -18.53 -3.36
N LYS A 24 -15.14 -18.76 -2.43
CA LYS A 24 -14.87 -18.66 -0.99
C LYS A 24 -13.47 -19.23 -0.76
N LEU A 25 -12.55 -18.41 -0.26
CA LEU A 25 -11.19 -18.80 0.07
C LEU A 25 -11.22 -20.02 1.01
N ASP A 26 -11.25 -21.23 0.44
CA ASP A 26 -10.74 -22.41 1.12
C ASP A 26 -9.26 -22.14 1.28
N GLN A 27 -8.81 -22.03 2.54
CA GLN A 27 -7.48 -21.61 2.96
C GLN A 27 -6.38 -22.62 2.59
N ALA A 28 -6.39 -23.16 1.38
CA ALA A 28 -5.21 -23.77 0.81
C ALA A 28 -4.37 -22.65 0.17
N PRO A 29 -3.07 -22.54 0.48
CA PRO A 29 -2.19 -21.62 -0.21
C PRO A 29 -2.28 -21.91 -1.71
N THR A 30 -2.66 -20.91 -2.49
CA THR A 30 -2.57 -20.96 -3.94
C THR A 30 -1.11 -21.22 -4.30
N ALA A 31 -0.86 -22.21 -5.16
CA ALA A 31 0.48 -22.47 -5.66
C ALA A 31 1.07 -21.16 -6.22
N PRO A 32 2.40 -20.92 -6.06
CA PRO A 32 3.03 -19.74 -6.64
C PRO A 32 2.71 -19.68 -8.12
N ILE A 33 2.59 -18.46 -8.66
CA ILE A 33 2.44 -18.22 -10.10
C ILE A 33 3.56 -18.91 -10.92
N PHE A 34 4.65 -19.32 -10.25
CA PHE A 34 5.80 -20.04 -10.81
C PHE A 34 6.02 -21.49 -10.30
N GLY A 35 5.00 -22.15 -9.72
CA GLY A 35 4.97 -23.61 -9.61
C GLY A 35 5.81 -24.28 -8.52
N ALA A 36 5.99 -23.68 -7.33
CA ALA A 36 6.56 -24.42 -6.20
C ALA A 36 5.47 -25.19 -5.42
N THR A 37 5.58 -26.52 -5.37
CA THR A 37 4.72 -27.39 -4.57
C THR A 37 5.40 -27.74 -3.25
N SER A 38 4.71 -27.56 -2.12
CA SER A 38 5.09 -28.15 -0.83
C SER A 38 3.84 -28.75 -0.16
N THR A 39 4.00 -29.91 0.46
CA THR A 39 2.93 -30.78 1.00
C THR A 39 2.80 -30.74 2.52
N ASP A 40 3.40 -29.76 3.21
CA ASP A 40 3.35 -29.66 4.67
C ASP A 40 2.30 -28.65 5.18
N PRO A 41 1.23 -29.09 5.89
CA PRO A 41 0.17 -28.23 6.41
C PRO A 41 0.57 -27.27 7.53
N GLN A 42 1.75 -27.42 8.17
CA GLN A 42 2.17 -26.53 9.27
C GLN A 42 3.06 -25.36 8.79
N ALA A 43 3.73 -25.49 7.65
CA ALA A 43 4.62 -24.47 7.07
C ALA A 43 3.88 -23.26 6.46
N THR A 44 2.59 -23.41 6.17
CA THR A 44 1.71 -22.37 5.66
C THR A 44 1.44 -21.24 6.64
N ALA A 45 1.49 -21.50 7.95
CA ALA A 45 0.99 -20.56 8.97
C ALA A 45 1.79 -19.24 9.11
N PHE A 46 3.06 -19.21 8.67
CA PHE A 46 3.91 -18.01 8.73
C PHE A 46 3.84 -17.16 7.45
N LEU A 47 3.57 -17.79 6.30
CA LEU A 47 3.42 -17.14 4.99
C LEU A 47 1.98 -16.67 4.71
N THR A 48 1.00 -17.23 5.43
CA THR A 48 -0.41 -16.87 5.30
C THR A 48 -0.93 -16.06 6.47
N ARG A 49 -0.10 -15.67 7.45
CA ARG A 49 -0.57 -14.83 8.56
C ARG A 49 -1.11 -13.54 7.92
N PRO A 50 -2.45 -13.34 7.89
CA PRO A 50 -2.98 -12.09 7.40
C PRO A 50 -2.37 -11.00 8.28
N PRO A 51 -2.20 -9.76 7.77
CA PRO A 51 -1.84 -8.64 8.66
C PRO A 51 -2.72 -8.74 9.91
N PRO A 52 -2.17 -8.52 11.12
CA PRO A 52 -2.93 -8.69 12.35
C PRO A 52 -4.28 -8.01 12.13
N ARG A 53 -5.35 -8.81 12.11
CA ARG A 53 -6.70 -8.27 12.15
C ARG A 53 -6.73 -7.57 13.48
N ASP A 54 -6.60 -6.25 13.48
CA ASP A 54 -7.27 -5.49 14.50
C ASP A 54 -8.71 -6.03 14.46
N GLU A 55 -9.15 -6.70 15.52
CA GLU A 55 -10.48 -7.32 15.57
C GLU A 55 -11.59 -6.25 15.38
N ARG A 56 -11.21 -4.97 15.38
CA ARG A 56 -12.03 -3.80 15.06
C ARG A 56 -11.89 -3.27 13.63
N ALA A 57 -10.90 -3.71 12.84
CA ALA A 57 -10.70 -3.27 11.45
C ALA A 57 -11.05 -4.39 10.46
N GLU A 58 -12.31 -4.41 10.01
CA GLU A 58 -12.72 -5.22 8.86
C GLU A 58 -11.95 -4.81 7.60
N ILE A 59 -11.03 -5.68 7.16
CA ILE A 59 -10.35 -5.51 5.86
C ILE A 59 -11.41 -5.69 4.75
N THR A 60 -11.74 -4.59 4.06
CA THR A 60 -12.81 -4.58 3.05
C THR A 60 -12.31 -4.84 1.65
N TYR A 61 -12.53 -6.02 1.09
CA TYR A 61 -12.14 -6.29 -0.29
C TYR A 61 -12.97 -5.47 -1.30
N LEU A 62 -12.30 -4.59 -2.04
CA LEU A 62 -12.90 -3.89 -3.19
C LEU A 62 -12.99 -4.87 -4.36
N ALA A 63 -14.21 -5.12 -4.87
CA ALA A 63 -14.39 -6.13 -5.90
C ALA A 63 -14.33 -5.62 -7.33
N SER A 64 -13.70 -6.44 -8.18
CA SER A 64 -13.62 -6.25 -9.63
C SER A 64 -14.88 -6.75 -10.38
N ALA A 65 -15.90 -7.23 -9.67
CA ALA A 65 -17.10 -7.89 -10.19
C ALA A 65 -18.37 -7.33 -9.52
N ASP A 66 -19.55 -7.62 -10.09
CA ASP A 66 -20.83 -7.34 -9.41
C ASP A 66 -20.93 -8.13 -8.09
N PHE A 67 -21.33 -7.43 -7.03
CA PHE A 67 -21.33 -7.98 -5.67
C PHE A 67 -22.51 -8.89 -5.34
N ASP A 68 -23.55 -8.93 -6.19
CA ASP A 68 -24.67 -9.84 -5.99
C ASP A 68 -24.31 -11.30 -6.30
N LEU A 69 -23.08 -11.55 -6.76
CA LEU A 69 -22.55 -12.90 -6.93
C LEU A 69 -22.48 -13.61 -5.57
N ALA A 70 -23.37 -14.58 -5.34
CA ALA A 70 -23.21 -15.52 -4.23
C ALA A 70 -21.99 -16.44 -4.46
N GLY A 71 -21.51 -17.09 -3.40
CA GLY A 71 -20.39 -18.05 -3.53
C GLY A 71 -20.72 -19.14 -4.56
N GLY A 72 -19.92 -19.23 -5.63
CA GLY A 72 -20.15 -20.14 -6.76
C GLY A 72 -20.92 -19.55 -7.95
N GLU A 73 -21.49 -18.35 -7.83
CA GLU A 73 -22.10 -17.63 -8.95
C GLU A 73 -21.01 -17.00 -9.86
N ARG A 74 -21.40 -16.71 -11.10
CA ARG A 74 -20.49 -16.24 -12.14
C ARG A 74 -21.00 -14.95 -12.78
N ALA A 75 -20.10 -13.98 -12.93
CA ALA A 75 -20.32 -12.84 -13.83
C ALA A 75 -19.52 -13.05 -15.11
N GLU A 76 -20.19 -12.91 -16.24
CA GLU A 76 -19.60 -13.08 -17.56
C GLU A 76 -19.08 -11.74 -18.07
N LEU A 77 -17.80 -11.70 -18.47
CA LEU A 77 -17.18 -10.59 -19.16
C LEU A 77 -16.99 -10.92 -20.64
N LYS A 78 -17.27 -9.95 -21.49
CA LYS A 78 -17.25 -10.09 -22.95
C LYS A 78 -16.20 -9.19 -23.57
N GLU A 79 -16.02 -9.33 -24.88
CA GLU A 79 -15.21 -8.42 -25.67
C GLU A 79 -15.53 -6.95 -25.35
N GLY A 80 -14.48 -6.17 -25.05
CA GLY A 80 -14.60 -4.77 -24.65
C GLY A 80 -14.53 -4.53 -23.14
N ASP A 81 -14.62 -5.57 -22.31
CA ASP A 81 -14.59 -5.42 -20.85
C ASP A 81 -13.18 -5.37 -20.27
N PHE A 82 -13.04 -4.60 -19.20
CA PHE A 82 -11.85 -4.59 -18.33
C PHE A 82 -12.11 -5.37 -17.04
N PHE A 83 -11.07 -6.07 -16.59
CA PHE A 83 -11.06 -6.72 -15.27
C PHE A 83 -9.68 -6.72 -14.62
N GLY A 84 -9.67 -6.78 -13.29
CA GLY A 84 -8.46 -6.72 -12.45
C GLY A 84 -7.93 -5.31 -12.22
N GLU A 85 -8.49 -4.31 -12.90
CA GLU A 85 -8.16 -2.89 -12.84
C GLU A 85 -8.34 -2.30 -11.45
N ILE A 86 -9.37 -2.74 -10.72
CA ILE A 86 -9.67 -2.24 -9.37
C ILE A 86 -8.60 -2.67 -8.38
N GLY A 87 -8.22 -3.95 -8.40
CA GLY A 87 -7.11 -4.46 -7.59
C GLY A 87 -5.79 -3.77 -7.94
N ALA A 88 -5.50 -3.61 -9.24
CA ALA A 88 -4.28 -2.99 -9.71
C ALA A 88 -4.17 -1.49 -9.35
N LEU A 89 -5.21 -0.68 -9.60
CA LEU A 89 -5.18 0.76 -9.32
C LEU A 89 -5.20 1.08 -7.83
N ASN A 90 -5.86 0.23 -7.04
CA ASN A 90 -6.05 0.50 -5.61
C ASN A 90 -5.05 -0.25 -4.73
N GLY A 91 -4.20 -1.12 -5.30
CA GLY A 91 -3.25 -1.95 -4.56
C GLY A 91 -3.95 -2.94 -3.63
N TRP A 92 -5.08 -3.51 -4.06
CA TRP A 92 -5.82 -4.53 -3.32
C TRP A 92 -5.57 -5.92 -3.92
N PRO A 93 -5.65 -6.97 -3.10
CA PRO A 93 -5.78 -8.31 -3.62
C PRO A 93 -7.09 -8.41 -4.41
N GLN A 94 -7.09 -9.23 -5.46
CA GLN A 94 -8.25 -9.48 -6.28
C GLN A 94 -9.34 -10.14 -5.44
N SER A 95 -10.55 -9.62 -5.52
CA SER A 95 -11.70 -10.10 -4.74
C SER A 95 -12.37 -11.34 -5.31
N VAL A 96 -12.00 -11.72 -6.53
CA VAL A 96 -12.63 -12.78 -7.32
C VAL A 96 -11.57 -13.58 -8.04
N THR A 97 -11.93 -14.80 -8.41
CA THR A 97 -11.16 -15.62 -9.34
C THR A 97 -11.66 -15.35 -10.76
N ALA A 98 -10.76 -15.00 -11.68
CA ALA A 98 -11.06 -14.87 -13.11
C ALA A 98 -10.59 -16.12 -13.86
N THR A 99 -11.52 -16.80 -14.54
CA THR A 99 -11.27 -18.00 -15.36
C THR A 99 -11.84 -17.83 -16.77
N THR A 100 -11.08 -18.22 -17.78
CA THR A 100 -11.55 -18.25 -19.18
C THR A 100 -12.39 -19.51 -19.42
N THR A 101 -13.57 -19.38 -20.01
CA THR A 101 -14.43 -20.52 -20.38
C THR A 101 -14.22 -21.00 -21.82
N SER A 102 -13.55 -20.18 -22.64
CA SER A 102 -13.18 -20.45 -24.02
C SER A 102 -11.74 -19.99 -24.29
N ILE A 103 -11.23 -20.24 -25.51
CA ILE A 103 -9.97 -19.61 -25.94
C ILE A 103 -10.21 -18.10 -26.00
N CYS A 104 -9.43 -17.35 -25.22
CA CYS A 104 -9.56 -15.90 -25.12
C CYS A 104 -8.26 -15.22 -25.56
N THR A 105 -8.40 -14.09 -26.24
CA THR A 105 -7.31 -13.16 -26.51
C THR A 105 -7.42 -12.00 -25.53
N LEU A 106 -6.44 -11.89 -24.62
CA LEU A 106 -6.42 -10.87 -23.56
C LEU A 106 -5.27 -9.89 -23.78
N VAL A 107 -5.56 -8.60 -23.69
CA VAL A 107 -4.52 -7.57 -23.62
C VAL A 107 -4.17 -7.34 -22.15
N GLN A 108 -2.93 -7.67 -21.79
CA GLN A 108 -2.40 -7.42 -20.45
C GLN A 108 -1.87 -5.98 -20.35
N ILE A 109 -2.38 -5.22 -19.39
CA ILE A 109 -2.08 -3.80 -19.20
C ILE A 109 -1.43 -3.63 -17.83
N ARG A 110 -0.18 -3.19 -17.80
CA ARG A 110 0.53 -2.95 -16.53
C ARG A 110 0.05 -1.68 -15.84
N LEU A 111 0.13 -1.64 -14.51
CA LEU A 111 -0.24 -0.49 -13.67
C LEU A 111 0.27 0.88 -14.20
N PRO A 112 1.55 1.07 -14.56
CA PRO A 112 2.00 2.31 -15.18
C PRO A 112 1.24 2.70 -16.45
N ALA A 113 1.00 1.74 -17.35
CA ALA A 113 0.22 1.98 -18.56
C ALA A 113 -1.23 2.30 -18.22
N LEU A 114 -1.83 1.61 -17.25
CA LEU A 114 -3.19 1.83 -16.78
C LEU A 114 -3.37 3.25 -16.22
N ARG A 115 -2.44 3.72 -15.37
CA ARG A 115 -2.40 5.12 -14.86
C ARG A 115 -2.28 6.12 -16.01
N GLN A 116 -1.37 5.87 -16.96
CA GLN A 116 -1.18 6.74 -18.11
C GLN A 116 -2.42 6.81 -19.01
N ILE A 117 -3.09 5.67 -19.25
CA ILE A 117 -4.33 5.58 -20.02
C ILE A 117 -5.44 6.39 -19.35
N LYS A 118 -5.63 6.20 -18.03
CA LYS A 118 -6.61 6.97 -17.24
C LYS A 118 -6.36 8.48 -17.32
N ARG A 119 -5.10 8.91 -17.39
CA ARG A 119 -4.73 10.33 -17.54
C ARG A 119 -4.96 10.87 -18.95
N LYS A 120 -4.63 10.09 -19.99
CA LYS A 120 -4.61 10.58 -21.38
C LYS A 120 -5.93 10.37 -22.14
N SER A 121 -6.74 9.38 -21.77
CA SER A 121 -7.98 9.04 -22.46
C SER A 121 -9.20 9.29 -21.59
N LYS A 122 -9.99 10.32 -21.94
CA LYS A 122 -11.25 10.64 -21.24
C LYS A 122 -12.27 9.50 -21.35
N ALA A 123 -12.34 8.82 -22.49
CA ALA A 123 -13.28 7.72 -22.72
C ALA A 123 -12.95 6.52 -21.83
N LEU A 124 -11.68 6.08 -21.82
CA LEU A 124 -11.24 4.96 -20.99
C LEU A 124 -11.29 5.31 -19.50
N ARG A 125 -10.93 6.54 -19.12
CA ARG A 125 -11.12 7.02 -17.75
C ARG A 125 -12.58 6.88 -17.33
N LYS A 126 -13.53 7.34 -18.15
CA LYS A 126 -14.95 7.24 -17.86
C LYS A 126 -15.37 5.78 -17.69
N GLN A 127 -14.94 4.87 -18.57
CA GLN A 127 -15.24 3.44 -18.43
C GLN A 127 -14.71 2.84 -17.13
N LEU A 128 -13.47 3.16 -16.73
CA LEU A 128 -12.88 2.69 -15.47
C LEU A 128 -13.61 3.29 -14.24
N ASP A 129 -13.95 4.58 -14.30
CA ASP A 129 -14.66 5.29 -13.23
C ASP A 129 -16.11 4.75 -13.09
N ASP A 130 -16.79 4.46 -14.20
CA ASP A 130 -18.14 3.88 -14.22
C ASP A 130 -18.13 2.44 -13.70
N ALA A 131 -17.17 1.61 -14.12
CA ALA A 131 -16.97 0.26 -13.60
C ALA A 131 -16.72 0.27 -12.09
N TYR A 132 -15.91 1.22 -11.60
CA TYR A 132 -15.69 1.39 -10.16
C TYR A 132 -16.97 1.73 -9.40
N ARG A 133 -17.78 2.64 -9.94
CA ARG A 133 -19.05 3.06 -9.32
C ARG A 133 -20.03 1.91 -9.22
N SER A 134 -20.19 1.11 -10.27
CA SER A 134 -21.15 -0.01 -10.27
C SER A 134 -20.64 -1.20 -9.43
N ARG A 135 -19.33 -1.48 -9.45
CA ARG A 135 -18.77 -2.72 -8.89
C ARG A 135 -18.15 -2.59 -7.50
N THR A 136 -17.95 -1.38 -6.95
CA THR A 136 -17.10 -1.24 -5.75
C THR A 136 -17.55 -0.18 -4.76
N LEU A 137 -18.03 0.96 -5.25
CA LEU A 137 -18.24 2.15 -4.43
C LEU A 137 -19.16 1.91 -3.23
N ASP A 138 -20.28 1.21 -3.42
CA ASP A 138 -21.26 0.92 -2.36
C ASP A 138 -20.60 0.21 -1.15
N ARG A 139 -19.86 -0.88 -1.38
CA ARG A 139 -19.16 -1.61 -0.32
C ARG A 139 -18.10 -0.75 0.38
N GLN A 140 -17.38 0.07 -0.38
CA GLN A 140 -16.39 0.97 0.23
C GLN A 140 -17.05 1.98 1.16
N LEU A 141 -18.20 2.53 0.75
CA LEU A 141 -18.94 3.47 1.59
C LEU A 141 -19.47 2.76 2.85
N ARG A 142 -20.06 1.56 2.73
CA ARG A 142 -20.57 0.76 3.88
C ARG A 142 -19.53 0.46 4.95
N THR A 143 -18.29 0.28 4.54
CA THR A 143 -17.20 -0.17 5.42
C THR A 143 -16.30 0.96 5.88
N THR A 144 -16.51 2.16 5.37
CA THR A 144 -15.85 3.36 5.86
C THR A 144 -16.36 3.61 7.28
N PRO A 145 -15.50 3.66 8.32
CA PRO A 145 -15.94 3.77 9.71
C PRO A 145 -16.87 4.95 9.97
N LEU A 146 -16.62 6.07 9.30
CA LEU A 146 -17.45 7.27 9.35
C LEU A 146 -18.89 6.96 8.87
N LEU A 147 -19.03 6.16 7.82
CA LEU A 147 -20.31 5.88 7.15
C LEU A 147 -20.92 4.53 7.55
N ALA A 148 -20.30 3.79 8.47
CA ALA A 148 -20.72 2.44 8.84
C ALA A 148 -22.11 2.39 9.47
N SER A 149 -22.54 3.48 10.13
CA SER A 149 -23.88 3.63 10.70
C SER A 149 -24.93 4.15 9.70
N CYS A 150 -24.55 4.44 8.45
CA CYS A 150 -25.48 4.93 7.44
C CYS A 150 -26.37 3.79 6.90
N SER A 151 -27.64 4.10 6.62
CA SER A 151 -28.55 3.13 6.01
C SER A 151 -28.14 2.81 4.56
N PRO A 152 -28.49 1.63 4.02
CA PRO A 152 -28.24 1.27 2.62
C PRO A 152 -28.71 2.34 1.62
N GLU A 153 -29.91 2.89 1.85
CA GLU A 153 -30.53 3.90 0.99
C GLU A 153 -29.74 5.22 0.98
N MET A 154 -29.21 5.61 2.15
CA MET A 154 -28.36 6.78 2.32
C MET A 154 -27.05 6.62 1.52
N LEU A 155 -26.45 5.44 1.60
CA LEU A 155 -25.18 5.13 0.92
C LEU A 155 -25.36 5.08 -0.60
N GLU A 156 -26.46 4.52 -1.09
CA GLU A 156 -26.80 4.55 -2.51
C GLU A 156 -27.02 5.98 -3.01
N ALA A 157 -27.72 6.82 -2.25
CA ALA A 157 -27.93 8.22 -2.58
C ALA A 157 -26.60 9.01 -2.62
N LEU A 158 -25.70 8.70 -1.68
CA LEU A 158 -24.36 9.27 -1.64
C LEU A 158 -23.51 8.82 -2.83
N ALA A 159 -23.51 7.52 -3.16
CA ALA A 159 -22.74 6.94 -4.25
C ALA A 159 -22.99 7.61 -5.61
N ARG A 160 -24.23 8.07 -5.86
CA ARG A 160 -24.60 8.77 -7.10
C ARG A 160 -24.05 10.20 -7.20
N LYS A 161 -23.64 10.79 -6.07
CA LYS A 161 -23.21 12.19 -5.97
C LYS A 161 -21.71 12.36 -5.74
N VAL A 162 -20.94 11.26 -5.71
CA VAL A 162 -19.50 11.34 -5.47
C VAL A 162 -18.69 11.63 -6.73
N GLU A 163 -17.59 12.33 -6.53
CA GLU A 163 -16.55 12.59 -7.54
C GLU A 163 -15.29 11.79 -7.22
N LEU A 164 -14.59 11.31 -8.26
CA LEU A 164 -13.32 10.60 -8.10
C LEU A 164 -12.16 11.57 -8.36
N THR A 165 -11.33 11.79 -7.34
CA THR A 165 -10.19 12.72 -7.37
C THR A 165 -8.89 11.93 -7.27
N SER A 166 -7.86 12.35 -8.00
CA SER A 166 -6.53 11.72 -7.98
C SER A 166 -5.50 12.80 -7.65
N LEU A 167 -4.52 12.49 -6.81
CA LEU A 167 -3.42 13.38 -6.41
C LEU A 167 -2.07 12.76 -6.78
N GLU A 168 -1.18 13.60 -7.29
CA GLU A 168 0.23 13.27 -7.51
C GLU A 168 1.04 13.35 -6.19
N PRO A 169 2.21 12.69 -6.11
CA PRO A 169 3.11 12.84 -4.96
C PRO A 169 3.47 14.31 -4.70
N GLY A 170 3.28 14.76 -3.46
CA GLY A 170 3.53 16.14 -3.02
C GLY A 170 2.41 17.12 -3.35
N GLU A 171 1.37 16.71 -4.08
CA GLU A 171 0.23 17.58 -4.38
C GLU A 171 -0.58 17.86 -3.11
N SER A 172 -0.88 19.14 -2.88
CA SER A 172 -1.69 19.58 -1.74
C SER A 172 -3.17 19.43 -2.07
N LEU A 173 -3.89 18.67 -1.25
CA LEU A 173 -5.35 18.56 -1.32
C LEU A 173 -6.01 19.83 -0.78
N ALA A 174 -5.47 20.35 0.32
CA ALA A 174 -5.99 21.52 1.02
C ALA A 174 -4.91 22.18 1.87
N GLU A 175 -5.00 23.50 2.03
CA GLU A 175 -4.11 24.29 2.88
C GLU A 175 -4.77 24.67 4.19
N GLU A 176 -3.99 24.69 5.28
CA GLU A 176 -4.43 25.18 6.59
C GLU A 176 -5.07 26.58 6.48
N GLY A 177 -6.27 26.73 7.06
CA GLY A 177 -7.04 27.96 7.06
C GLY A 177 -7.90 28.20 5.80
N ALA A 178 -7.74 27.39 4.74
CA ALA A 178 -8.65 27.43 3.60
C ALA A 178 -10.06 26.97 4.02
N LEU A 179 -11.09 27.48 3.34
CA LEU A 179 -12.47 27.01 3.56
C LEU A 179 -12.60 25.56 3.10
N ALA A 180 -13.21 24.73 3.93
CA ALA A 180 -13.51 23.35 3.56
C ALA A 180 -14.88 23.29 2.87
N ASP A 181 -14.92 22.69 1.69
CA ASP A 181 -16.15 22.56 0.89
C ASP A 181 -16.54 21.10 0.65
N SER A 182 -15.77 20.13 1.15
CA SER A 182 -15.92 18.71 0.81
C SER A 182 -15.32 17.79 1.88
N VAL A 183 -15.87 16.58 1.95
CA VAL A 183 -15.24 15.44 2.63
C VAL A 183 -14.55 14.57 1.59
N TYR A 184 -13.37 14.05 1.93
CA TYR A 184 -12.62 13.14 1.07
C TYR A 184 -12.39 11.81 1.79
N LEU A 185 -12.71 10.70 1.14
CA LEU A 185 -12.40 9.35 1.58
C LEU A 185 -11.19 8.83 0.79
N VAL A 186 -10.15 8.39 1.50
CA VAL A 186 -8.95 7.83 0.86
C VAL A 186 -9.26 6.42 0.35
N ARG A 187 -9.15 6.20 -0.96
CA ARG A 187 -9.31 4.88 -1.62
C ARG A 187 -7.99 4.13 -1.71
N SER A 188 -6.94 4.85 -2.09
CA SER A 188 -5.56 4.37 -2.12
C SER A 188 -4.61 5.54 -1.89
N GLY A 189 -3.40 5.21 -1.44
CA GLY A 189 -2.39 6.22 -1.09
C GLY A 189 -2.46 6.67 0.36
N PHE A 190 -1.64 7.68 0.67
CA PHE A 190 -1.45 8.24 1.99
C PHE A 190 -1.41 9.75 1.91
N LEU A 191 -2.21 10.40 2.77
CA LEU A 191 -2.22 11.84 2.94
C LEU A 191 -1.53 12.19 4.26
N LYS A 192 -0.58 13.10 4.20
CA LYS A 192 0.05 13.74 5.36
C LYS A 192 -0.85 14.88 5.84
N VAL A 193 -1.16 14.94 7.13
CA VAL A 193 -1.92 16.05 7.76
C VAL A 193 -0.98 16.82 8.68
N SER A 194 -0.68 18.08 8.34
CA SER A 194 0.31 18.89 9.05
C SER A 194 -0.21 20.28 9.42
N GLN A 195 0.21 20.80 10.57
CA GLN A 195 -0.12 22.14 11.07
C GLN A 195 1.13 22.98 11.19
N ARG A 196 1.00 24.30 11.03
CA ARG A 196 2.09 25.24 11.31
C ARG A 196 2.21 25.45 12.82
N VAL A 197 3.34 25.03 13.39
CA VAL A 197 3.72 25.29 14.79
C VAL A 197 5.05 26.03 14.79
N ASP A 198 5.10 27.20 15.43
CA ASP A 198 6.28 28.07 15.46
C ASP A 198 6.89 28.38 14.08
N GLY A 199 6.02 28.45 13.06
CA GLY A 199 6.41 28.73 11.67
C GLY A 199 6.90 27.52 10.87
N ALA A 200 7.02 26.33 11.47
CA ALA A 200 7.40 25.10 10.81
C ALA A 200 6.20 24.15 10.63
N PRO A 201 6.11 23.39 9.52
CA PRO A 201 5.09 22.36 9.37
C PRO A 201 5.39 21.20 10.32
N MET A 202 4.47 20.94 11.24
CA MET A 202 4.49 19.83 12.18
C MET A 202 3.45 18.80 11.74
N LEU A 203 3.85 17.53 11.62
CA LEU A 203 2.89 16.46 11.35
C LEU A 203 1.92 16.31 12.52
N VAL A 204 0.63 16.28 12.24
CA VAL A 204 -0.40 16.07 13.25
C VAL A 204 -0.98 14.66 13.16
N SER A 205 -1.23 14.18 11.95
CA SER A 205 -1.76 12.85 11.65
C SER A 205 -1.43 12.47 10.21
N TYR A 206 -1.77 11.25 9.82
CA TYR A 206 -1.95 10.88 8.41
C TYR A 206 -3.38 10.39 8.20
N ALA A 207 -3.78 10.33 6.94
CA ALA A 207 -4.96 9.61 6.50
C ALA A 207 -4.56 8.59 5.44
N SER A 208 -4.86 7.33 5.68
CA SER A 208 -4.69 6.25 4.73
C SER A 208 -6.05 5.72 4.29
N LYS A 209 -6.00 4.83 3.31
CA LYS A 209 -7.10 4.01 2.83
C LYS A 209 -8.20 3.70 3.86
N GLY A 210 -9.46 4.00 3.50
CA GLY A 210 -10.65 3.80 4.34
C GLY A 210 -10.90 4.93 5.35
N GLN A 211 -9.91 5.82 5.55
CA GLN A 211 -10.06 6.99 6.41
C GLN A 211 -10.51 8.20 5.59
N THR A 212 -11.21 9.11 6.26
CA THR A 212 -11.65 10.38 5.66
C THR A 212 -10.74 11.53 6.05
N VAL A 213 -10.88 12.68 5.38
CA VAL A 213 -10.41 14.02 5.79
C VAL A 213 -11.46 15.06 5.40
N GLY A 214 -11.50 16.21 6.11
CA GLY A 214 -12.43 17.30 5.86
C GLY A 214 -13.80 17.14 6.54
N GLU A 215 -14.09 15.99 7.15
CA GLU A 215 -15.39 15.80 7.82
C GLU A 215 -15.54 16.67 9.07
N ALA A 216 -14.45 16.94 9.78
CA ALA A 216 -14.47 17.79 10.96
C ALA A 216 -14.91 19.21 10.61
N GLU A 217 -14.38 19.74 9.52
CA GLU A 217 -14.67 21.09 9.08
C GLU A 217 -16.11 21.27 8.61
N LEU A 218 -16.73 20.19 8.13
CA LEU A 218 -18.11 20.22 7.64
C LEU A 218 -19.13 19.93 8.73
N LEU A 219 -18.76 19.21 9.81
CA LEU A 219 -19.66 18.74 10.86
C LEU A 219 -19.60 19.56 12.16
N VAL A 220 -18.43 20.11 12.50
CA VAL A 220 -18.22 20.80 13.78
C VAL A 220 -18.47 22.30 13.60
N GLU A 221 -19.40 22.84 14.40
CA GLU A 221 -19.72 24.26 14.38
C GLU A 221 -18.49 25.12 14.74
N GLY A 222 -18.23 26.16 13.94
CA GLY A 222 -17.09 27.06 14.11
C GLY A 222 -15.75 26.53 13.58
N VAL A 223 -15.73 25.37 12.89
CA VAL A 223 -14.53 24.74 12.33
C VAL A 223 -14.58 24.71 10.79
N ASP A 224 -15.22 25.68 10.14
CA ASP A 224 -15.45 25.70 8.67
C ASP A 224 -14.19 25.82 7.79
N ARG A 225 -13.01 25.88 8.42
CA ARG A 225 -11.70 25.99 7.76
C ARG A 225 -10.82 24.82 8.11
N TRP A 226 -10.09 24.33 7.12
CA TRP A 226 -9.09 23.28 7.27
C TRP A 226 -8.18 23.57 8.46
N GLN A 227 -8.23 22.69 9.45
CA GLN A 227 -7.41 22.85 10.64
C GLN A 227 -5.95 22.49 10.39
N ALA A 228 -5.62 21.92 9.23
CA ALA A 228 -4.29 21.46 8.85
C ALA A 228 -4.15 21.45 7.32
N THR A 229 -2.92 21.62 6.82
CA THR A 229 -2.58 21.34 5.43
C THR A 229 -2.57 19.83 5.21
N VAL A 230 -3.19 19.37 4.13
CA VAL A 230 -3.29 17.97 3.74
C VAL A 230 -2.58 17.76 2.40
N THR A 231 -1.54 16.94 2.38
CA THR A 231 -0.70 16.74 1.20
C THR A 231 -0.53 15.26 0.88
N SER A 232 -0.56 14.89 -0.39
CA SER A 232 -0.34 13.51 -0.80
C SER A 232 1.14 13.13 -0.65
N VAL A 233 1.45 12.00 -0.01
CA VAL A 233 2.83 11.50 0.11
C VAL A 233 3.27 10.77 -1.17
N GLY A 234 2.33 10.07 -1.81
CA GLY A 234 2.53 9.34 -3.06
C GLY A 234 1.38 9.59 -4.03
N TYR A 235 1.13 8.64 -4.92
CA TYR A 235 -0.11 8.65 -5.70
C TYR A 235 -1.28 8.32 -4.78
N SER A 236 -2.28 9.20 -4.74
CA SER A 236 -3.49 8.97 -3.93
C SER A 236 -4.74 9.08 -4.79
N GLU A 237 -5.70 8.19 -4.53
CA GLU A 237 -7.02 8.22 -5.14
C GLU A 237 -8.05 8.41 -4.04
N LEU A 238 -8.96 9.35 -4.25
CA LEU A 238 -9.92 9.82 -3.27
C LEU A 238 -11.34 9.78 -3.85
N VAL A 239 -12.30 9.54 -2.97
CA VAL A 239 -13.72 9.79 -3.23
C VAL A 239 -14.08 11.12 -2.58
N ARG A 240 -14.43 12.11 -3.38
CA ARG A 240 -14.86 13.44 -2.94
C ARG A 240 -16.38 13.48 -2.82
N VAL A 241 -16.86 13.99 -1.70
CA VAL A 241 -18.26 14.32 -1.46
C VAL A 241 -18.35 15.81 -1.17
N SER A 242 -19.02 16.57 -2.03
CA SER A 242 -19.23 18.01 -1.80
C SER A 242 -20.07 18.27 -0.56
N HIS A 243 -19.86 19.42 0.09
CA HIS A 243 -20.61 19.87 1.27
C HIS A 243 -22.10 19.84 1.04
N GLU A 244 -22.55 20.33 -0.13
CA GLU A 244 -23.96 20.31 -0.52
C GLU A 244 -24.52 18.88 -0.56
N SER A 245 -23.79 17.97 -1.22
CA SER A 245 -24.19 16.57 -1.33
C SER A 245 -24.21 15.89 0.03
N PHE A 246 -23.17 16.10 0.84
CA PHE A 246 -23.04 15.56 2.17
C PHE A 246 -24.18 16.02 3.07
N ARG A 247 -24.44 17.33 3.15
CA ARG A 247 -25.53 17.91 3.95
C ARG A 247 -26.92 17.52 3.43
N ALA A 248 -27.10 17.39 2.12
CA ALA A 248 -28.37 16.91 1.57
C ALA A 248 -28.69 15.49 2.03
N VAL A 249 -27.68 14.61 2.08
CA VAL A 249 -27.81 13.24 2.56
C VAL A 249 -28.04 13.22 4.09
N LEU A 250 -27.31 14.01 4.87
CA LEU A 250 -27.50 14.09 6.33
C LEU A 250 -28.90 14.58 6.73
N ARG A 251 -29.46 15.56 6.03
CA ARG A 251 -30.82 16.07 6.32
C ARG A 251 -31.90 15.01 6.17
N GLN A 252 -31.68 13.99 5.33
CA GLN A 252 -32.61 12.89 5.10
C GLN A 252 -32.45 11.77 6.14
N HIS A 253 -31.32 11.74 6.87
CA HIS A 253 -30.92 10.69 7.81
C HIS A 253 -30.28 11.27 9.08
N PRO A 254 -31.07 11.98 9.93
CA PRO A 254 -30.56 12.71 11.09
C PRO A 254 -30.05 11.81 12.23
N ASP A 255 -30.44 10.55 12.24
CA ASP A 255 -29.98 9.51 13.15
C ASP A 255 -28.47 9.26 13.07
N VAL A 256 -27.88 9.51 11.91
CA VAL A 256 -26.45 9.28 11.65
C VAL A 256 -25.58 10.51 11.94
N GLU A 257 -26.18 11.71 11.92
CA GLU A 257 -25.46 12.99 12.08
C GLU A 257 -24.72 13.06 13.42
N ARG A 258 -25.32 12.52 14.49
CA ARG A 258 -24.69 12.50 15.82
C ARG A 258 -23.43 11.64 15.86
N THR A 259 -23.49 10.42 15.32
CA THR A 259 -22.34 9.51 15.28
C THR A 259 -21.19 10.12 14.48
N LEU A 260 -21.51 10.71 13.33
CA LEU A 260 -20.55 11.42 12.48
C LEU A 260 -19.89 12.59 13.22
N TRP A 261 -20.68 13.36 13.95
CA TRP A 261 -20.19 14.48 14.76
C TRP A 261 -19.26 14.00 15.89
N GLU A 262 -19.56 12.89 16.56
CA GLU A 262 -18.70 12.32 17.61
C GLU A 262 -17.32 11.92 17.04
N PHE A 263 -17.28 11.27 15.87
CA PHE A 263 -16.03 10.97 15.16
C PHE A 263 -15.23 12.22 14.80
N ALA A 264 -15.90 13.25 14.28
CA ALA A 264 -15.31 14.53 13.92
C ALA A 264 -14.69 15.24 15.13
N VAL A 265 -15.42 15.32 16.25
CA VAL A 265 -14.94 15.91 17.50
C VAL A 265 -13.71 15.18 18.02
N ASP A 266 -13.72 13.84 18.00
CA ASP A 266 -12.57 13.05 18.44
C ASP A 266 -11.33 13.24 17.57
N ARG A 267 -11.50 13.55 16.29
CA ARG A 267 -10.38 13.95 15.44
C ARG A 267 -9.82 15.32 15.82
N VAL A 268 -10.68 16.31 16.06
CA VAL A 268 -10.24 17.64 16.53
C VAL A 268 -9.45 17.53 17.83
N LYS A 269 -9.95 16.74 18.79
CA LYS A 269 -9.24 16.45 20.05
C LYS A 269 -7.87 15.82 19.83
N ARG A 270 -7.80 14.79 18.96
CA ARG A 270 -6.52 14.11 18.62
C ARG A 270 -5.51 15.06 18.01
N ASN A 271 -5.95 15.91 17.09
CA ASN A 271 -5.07 16.92 16.47
C ASN A 271 -4.54 17.91 17.52
N GLY A 272 -5.42 18.41 18.40
CA GLY A 272 -5.02 19.27 19.51
C GLY A 272 -4.06 18.60 20.51
N TYR A 273 -4.22 17.30 20.75
CA TYR A 273 -3.33 16.52 21.61
C TYR A 273 -1.95 16.31 20.98
N ALA A 274 -1.89 15.98 19.69
CA ALA A 274 -0.63 15.82 18.94
C ALA A 274 0.19 17.11 18.97
N ARG A 275 -0.46 18.28 18.83
CA ARG A 275 0.18 19.59 18.96
C ARG A 275 0.85 19.83 20.33
N ARG A 276 0.31 19.23 21.40
CA ARG A 276 0.87 19.35 22.77
C ARG A 276 1.96 18.33 23.08
N ARG A 277 2.16 17.31 22.24
CA ARG A 277 3.18 16.25 22.42
C ARG A 277 4.00 16.04 21.14
N PRO A 278 4.98 16.91 20.87
CA PRO A 278 5.72 16.89 19.62
C PRO A 278 6.57 15.61 19.42
N GLY A 279 6.99 14.92 20.49
CA GLY A 279 7.76 13.66 20.41
C GLY A 279 7.16 12.59 19.48
N ARG A 280 5.85 12.32 19.60
CA ARG A 280 5.15 11.33 18.77
C ARG A 280 4.92 11.79 17.33
N SER A 281 4.79 13.10 17.14
CA SER A 281 4.73 13.73 15.83
C SER A 281 6.04 13.52 15.08
N TYR A 282 7.19 13.68 15.74
CA TYR A 282 8.49 13.43 15.13
C TYR A 282 8.70 11.96 14.74
N THR A 283 8.31 10.99 15.58
CA THR A 283 8.39 9.57 15.22
C THR A 283 7.53 9.26 13.99
N THR A 284 6.29 9.76 13.96
CA THR A 284 5.39 9.53 12.83
C THR A 284 5.84 10.26 11.57
N ASP A 285 6.40 11.48 11.68
CA ASP A 285 6.94 12.24 10.54
C ASP A 285 8.18 11.58 9.96
N PHE A 286 9.06 11.08 10.82
CA PHE A 286 10.16 10.23 10.42
C PHE A 286 9.65 8.96 9.73
N ALA A 287 8.71 8.24 10.34
CA ALA A 287 8.14 7.03 9.76
C ALA A 287 7.45 7.26 8.40
N LEU A 288 6.75 8.39 8.21
CA LEU A 288 6.18 8.79 6.93
C LEU A 288 7.24 9.14 5.91
N SER A 289 8.18 10.04 6.26
CA SER A 289 9.22 10.52 5.36
C SER A 289 10.17 9.40 4.93
N LYS A 290 10.39 8.43 5.81
CA LYS A 290 11.22 7.25 5.57
C LYS A 290 10.42 6.04 5.12
N GLY A 291 9.17 6.21 4.70
CA GLY A 291 8.40 5.16 4.04
C GLY A 291 7.97 3.99 4.92
N VAL A 292 8.19 4.04 6.23
CA VAL A 292 7.74 3.02 7.21
C VAL A 292 6.23 2.87 7.19
N VAL A 293 5.49 3.96 6.92
CA VAL A 293 4.03 3.92 6.74
C VAL A 293 3.61 3.21 5.46
N GLN A 294 4.38 3.37 4.38
CA GLN A 294 4.06 2.75 3.08
C GLN A 294 4.53 1.30 3.00
N GLY A 295 5.54 0.97 3.79
CA GLY A 295 6.19 -0.32 3.87
C GLY A 295 5.40 -1.32 4.68
N THR A 296 5.34 -2.56 4.21
CA THR A 296 4.81 -3.68 4.98
C THR A 296 5.90 -4.43 5.74
N SER A 297 7.17 -4.13 5.48
CA SER A 297 8.30 -4.76 6.16
C SER A 297 9.60 -3.95 6.04
N VAL A 298 9.84 -3.05 7.00
CA VAL A 298 11.05 -2.21 7.07
C VAL A 298 12.11 -2.83 7.98
N LEU A 299 13.36 -2.91 7.52
CA LEU A 299 14.48 -3.36 8.35
C LEU A 299 14.98 -2.22 9.25
N VAL A 300 14.88 -2.44 10.55
CA VAL A 300 15.36 -1.52 11.58
C VAL A 300 16.42 -2.22 12.43
N ILE A 301 17.51 -1.55 12.77
CA ILE A 301 18.60 -2.09 13.58
C ILE A 301 18.83 -1.20 14.80
N ASP A 302 18.75 -1.77 16.00
CA ASP A 302 19.10 -1.05 17.22
C ASP A 302 20.62 -0.85 17.32
N LEU A 303 21.07 0.39 17.22
CA LEU A 303 22.49 0.75 17.24
C LEU A 303 23.12 0.66 18.63
N ASP A 304 22.32 0.65 19.70
CA ASP A 304 22.87 0.52 21.06
C ASP A 304 23.25 -0.92 21.40
N VAL A 305 22.63 -1.89 20.71
CA VAL A 305 22.94 -3.32 20.82
C VAL A 305 23.85 -3.79 19.68
N CYS A 306 23.79 -3.14 18.51
CA CYS A 306 24.54 -3.57 17.33
C CYS A 306 26.06 -3.41 17.51
N THR A 307 26.78 -4.53 17.45
CA THR A 307 28.26 -4.55 17.49
C THR A 307 28.92 -4.38 16.13
N ARG A 308 28.14 -4.19 15.06
CA ARG A 308 28.63 -4.08 13.67
C ARG A 308 29.46 -5.29 13.18
N CYS A 309 29.12 -6.51 13.61
CA CYS A 309 29.79 -7.75 13.20
C CYS A 309 29.52 -8.19 11.74
N ASP A 310 28.60 -7.52 11.03
CA ASP A 310 28.18 -7.81 9.65
C ASP A 310 27.54 -9.19 9.39
N ASP A 311 27.14 -9.92 10.43
CA ASP A 311 26.44 -11.21 10.23
C ASP A 311 25.10 -11.05 9.51
N CYS A 312 24.37 -9.95 9.73
CA CYS A 312 23.12 -9.68 9.00
C CYS A 312 23.37 -9.46 7.49
N VAL A 313 24.50 -8.86 7.13
CA VAL A 313 24.91 -8.61 5.74
C VAL A 313 25.38 -9.91 5.10
N ARG A 314 26.29 -10.63 5.77
CA ARG A 314 26.82 -11.92 5.30
C ARG A 314 25.73 -12.97 5.16
N GLY A 315 24.82 -13.06 6.13
CA GLY A 315 23.67 -13.97 6.10
C GLY A 315 22.75 -13.69 4.91
N CYS A 316 22.42 -12.42 4.65
CA CYS A 316 21.66 -12.04 3.47
C CYS A 316 22.37 -12.42 2.17
N ALA A 317 23.66 -12.07 2.04
CA ALA A 317 24.43 -12.41 0.86
C ALA A 317 24.51 -13.93 0.63
N SER A 318 24.77 -14.73 1.66
CA SER A 318 24.85 -16.19 1.53
C SER A 318 23.54 -16.84 1.08
N THR A 319 22.40 -16.30 1.51
CA THR A 319 21.07 -16.76 1.06
C THR A 319 20.80 -16.41 -0.40
N HIS A 320 21.53 -15.43 -0.97
CA HIS A 320 21.27 -14.88 -2.30
C HIS A 320 22.51 -14.88 -3.19
N GLU A 321 23.24 -16.00 -3.23
CA GLU A 321 24.35 -16.21 -4.18
C GLU A 321 25.45 -15.14 -4.08
N GLY A 322 25.74 -14.69 -2.85
CA GLY A 322 26.71 -13.63 -2.58
C GLY A 322 26.19 -12.20 -2.79
N ARG A 323 24.93 -12.02 -3.19
CA ARG A 323 24.33 -10.71 -3.46
C ARG A 323 23.55 -10.22 -2.24
N GLN A 324 24.14 -9.34 -1.45
CA GLN A 324 23.39 -8.65 -0.39
C GLN A 324 22.23 -7.85 -1.00
N ARG A 325 21.04 -7.94 -0.40
CA ARG A 325 19.80 -7.32 -0.93
C ARG A 325 19.31 -6.14 -0.10
N PHE A 326 20.18 -5.61 0.75
CA PHE A 326 20.01 -4.36 1.50
C PHE A 326 21.38 -3.75 1.78
N ILE A 327 21.41 -2.48 2.16
CA ILE A 327 22.63 -1.79 2.62
C ILE A 327 22.45 -1.45 4.10
N ARG A 328 23.43 -1.80 4.94
CA ARG A 328 23.45 -1.51 6.39
C ARG A 328 23.83 -0.05 6.69
N GLU A 329 23.20 0.86 5.96
CA GLU A 329 23.32 2.30 6.06
C GLU A 329 21.94 2.90 5.83
N GLY A 330 21.72 4.14 6.27
CA GLY A 330 20.43 4.79 6.18
C GLY A 330 20.26 5.82 7.28
N ASP A 331 19.02 6.24 7.49
CA ASP A 331 18.68 7.25 8.48
C ASP A 331 18.66 6.68 9.90
N THR A 332 18.99 7.53 10.86
CA THR A 332 18.97 7.17 12.28
C THR A 332 17.91 7.97 13.03
N PHE A 333 17.22 7.32 13.95
CA PHE A 333 16.21 7.94 14.82
C PHE A 333 16.23 7.23 16.17
N GLU A 334 16.45 7.98 17.26
CA GLU A 334 16.43 7.45 18.64
C GLU A 334 17.32 6.19 18.82
N GLY A 335 18.51 6.21 18.20
CA GLY A 335 19.47 5.10 18.24
C GLY A 335 19.05 3.86 17.43
N PHE A 336 18.01 3.95 16.60
CA PHE A 336 17.70 2.94 15.59
C PHE A 336 18.18 3.39 14.21
N LEU A 337 18.74 2.47 13.44
CA LEU A 337 19.04 2.63 12.02
C LEU A 337 17.90 2.05 11.20
N VAL A 338 17.25 2.87 10.39
CA VAL A 338 16.37 2.40 9.31
C VAL A 338 17.25 2.08 8.11
N ALA A 339 17.54 0.80 7.91
CA ALA A 339 18.46 0.36 6.87
C ALA A 339 17.84 0.51 5.49
N ARG A 340 18.64 0.95 4.51
CA ARG A 340 18.29 0.99 3.08
C ARG A 340 17.99 -0.41 2.57
N SER A 341 16.73 -0.80 2.71
CA SER A 341 16.20 -2.12 2.42
C SER A 341 14.83 -1.97 1.79
N CYS A 342 14.39 -2.94 1.00
CA CYS A 342 13.07 -2.82 0.38
C CYS A 342 11.98 -2.89 1.45
N TYR A 343 11.05 -1.94 1.40
CA TYR A 343 9.93 -1.86 2.33
C TYR A 343 8.69 -2.62 1.87
N HIS A 344 8.71 -3.19 0.66
CA HIS A 344 7.56 -3.90 0.09
C HIS A 344 6.30 -3.03 0.00
N CYS A 345 6.51 -1.79 -0.46
CA CYS A 345 5.51 -0.72 -0.50
C CYS A 345 4.17 -1.18 -1.08
N GLN A 346 3.07 -0.70 -0.51
CA GLN A 346 1.73 -0.94 -1.05
C GLN A 346 1.53 -0.31 -2.45
N ASP A 347 2.15 0.84 -2.71
CA ASP A 347 2.26 1.43 -4.06
C ASP A 347 3.72 1.53 -4.49
N PRO A 348 4.27 0.51 -5.15
CA PRO A 348 5.70 0.39 -5.38
C PRO A 348 6.05 1.12 -6.67
N VAL A 349 6.50 2.37 -6.53
CA VAL A 349 6.93 3.21 -7.66
C VAL A 349 8.05 2.59 -8.51
N CYS A 350 8.85 1.71 -7.91
CA CYS A 350 9.89 0.96 -8.62
C CYS A 350 9.36 0.02 -9.72
N LEU A 351 8.07 -0.31 -9.73
CA LEU A 351 7.42 -1.09 -10.81
C LEU A 351 7.06 -0.22 -12.01
N ILE A 352 6.79 1.07 -11.79
CA ILE A 352 6.19 1.98 -12.78
C ILE A 352 7.10 2.21 -14.00
N GLY A 353 8.39 1.89 -13.88
CA GLY A 353 9.38 2.09 -14.95
C GLY A 353 10.02 0.82 -15.52
N CYS A 354 9.58 -0.39 -15.15
CA CYS A 354 10.24 -1.62 -15.61
C CYS A 354 9.78 -2.03 -17.02
N PRO A 355 10.65 -1.97 -18.04
CA PRO A 355 10.24 -2.28 -19.42
C PRO A 355 9.93 -3.77 -19.60
N THR A 356 10.72 -4.67 -18.99
CA THR A 356 10.55 -6.12 -19.15
C THR A 356 9.50 -6.70 -18.20
N GLY A 357 9.20 -6.01 -17.10
CA GLY A 357 8.31 -6.53 -16.06
C GLY A 357 9.02 -7.47 -15.09
N ALA A 358 10.35 -7.40 -15.05
CA ALA A 358 11.18 -8.17 -14.14
C ALA A 358 10.84 -7.92 -12.67
N ILE A 359 10.32 -6.75 -12.31
CA ILE A 359 9.89 -6.44 -10.96
C ILE A 359 8.36 -6.54 -10.86
N ALA A 360 7.87 -7.39 -9.97
CA ALA A 360 6.44 -7.68 -9.81
C ALA A 360 6.15 -8.21 -8.40
N ARG A 361 4.87 -8.24 -8.01
CA ARG A 361 4.42 -8.96 -6.80
C ARG A 361 4.30 -10.45 -7.08
N VAL A 362 4.79 -11.28 -6.15
CA VAL A 362 4.94 -12.74 -6.37
C VAL A 362 3.98 -13.63 -5.56
N ASN A 363 3.29 -13.13 -4.53
CA ASN A 363 2.40 -13.94 -3.67
C ASN A 363 1.17 -13.15 -3.15
N VAL A 364 0.25 -13.85 -2.46
CA VAL A 364 -0.89 -13.30 -1.66
C VAL A 364 -0.42 -12.42 -0.48
N GLY A 365 0.89 -12.31 -0.27
CA GLY A 365 1.52 -11.27 0.54
C GLY A 365 2.26 -10.30 -0.37
N SER A 366 2.18 -9.00 -0.03
CA SER A 366 2.75 -7.80 -0.68
C SER A 366 4.23 -7.82 -1.15
N VAL A 367 4.90 -8.98 -1.17
CA VAL A 367 6.28 -9.16 -1.61
C VAL A 367 6.41 -8.81 -3.09
N VAL A 368 6.97 -7.63 -3.35
CA VAL A 368 7.59 -7.32 -4.63
C VAL A 368 8.89 -8.11 -4.72
N ALA A 369 9.17 -8.77 -5.84
CA ALA A 369 10.45 -9.44 -6.13
C ALA A 369 10.96 -9.01 -7.51
N ILE A 370 12.24 -9.26 -7.77
CA ILE A 370 12.86 -9.06 -9.09
C ILE A 370 13.24 -10.44 -9.63
N ASP A 371 12.77 -10.74 -10.83
CA ASP A 371 13.16 -11.90 -11.62
C ASP A 371 14.42 -11.57 -12.43
N ASP A 372 15.53 -12.21 -12.05
CA ASP A 372 16.84 -12.06 -12.69
C ASP A 372 16.86 -12.51 -14.16
N ALA A 373 15.96 -13.41 -14.56
CA ALA A 373 15.88 -13.89 -15.95
C ALA A 373 15.28 -12.82 -16.88
N LEU A 374 14.35 -12.01 -16.36
CA LEU A 374 13.71 -10.92 -17.09
C LEU A 374 14.45 -9.57 -16.93
N CYS A 375 15.32 -9.43 -15.92
CA CYS A 375 15.97 -8.17 -15.58
C CYS A 375 17.11 -7.85 -16.55
N ILE A 376 16.93 -6.81 -17.37
CA ILE A 376 17.92 -6.35 -18.35
C ILE A 376 18.93 -5.31 -17.81
N GLY A 377 19.01 -5.14 -16.49
CA GLY A 377 19.98 -4.24 -15.86
C GLY A 377 19.78 -2.74 -16.13
N CYS A 378 18.61 -2.30 -16.58
CA CYS A 378 18.40 -0.90 -17.01
C CYS A 378 18.44 0.15 -15.89
N GLY A 379 18.40 -0.23 -14.61
CA GLY A 379 18.49 0.69 -13.47
C GLY A 379 17.24 1.54 -13.19
N SER A 380 16.21 1.51 -14.04
CA SER A 380 14.99 2.30 -13.86
C SER A 380 14.33 2.12 -12.48
N CYS A 381 14.25 0.89 -11.99
CA CYS A 381 13.70 0.60 -10.67
C CYS A 381 14.56 1.21 -9.54
N ALA A 382 15.89 1.16 -9.66
CA ALA A 382 16.81 1.74 -8.69
C ALA A 382 16.67 3.26 -8.63
N ASN A 383 16.63 3.92 -9.80
CA ASN A 383 16.43 5.37 -9.88
C ASN A 383 15.06 5.82 -9.34
N ASN A 384 14.03 4.98 -9.49
CA ASN A 384 12.68 5.31 -9.05
C ASN A 384 12.44 4.97 -7.57
N CYS A 385 13.33 4.25 -6.90
CA CYS A 385 13.12 3.88 -5.51
C CYS A 385 13.43 5.07 -4.59
N PRO A 386 12.44 5.63 -3.87
CA PRO A 386 12.66 6.81 -3.01
C PRO A 386 13.47 6.49 -1.74
N TYR A 387 13.79 5.22 -1.52
CA TYR A 387 14.47 4.71 -0.33
C TYR A 387 15.84 4.13 -0.65
N ASP A 388 16.32 4.29 -1.90
CA ASP A 388 17.60 3.74 -2.38
C ASP A 388 17.79 2.25 -2.03
N ALA A 389 16.68 1.50 -2.04
CA ALA A 389 16.61 0.13 -1.53
C ALA A 389 16.94 -0.94 -2.58
N ILE A 390 17.23 -0.54 -3.81
CA ILE A 390 17.51 -1.42 -4.94
C ILE A 390 18.98 -1.25 -5.32
N VAL A 391 19.71 -2.35 -5.34
CA VAL A 391 21.14 -2.38 -5.62
C VAL A 391 21.37 -3.05 -6.97
N MET A 392 22.25 -2.49 -7.79
CA MET A 392 22.68 -3.11 -9.04
C MET A 392 23.87 -4.03 -8.76
N HIS A 393 23.77 -5.29 -9.15
CA HIS A 393 24.82 -6.28 -8.99
C HIS A 393 25.35 -6.71 -10.35
N ASP A 394 26.67 -6.79 -10.45
CA ASP A 394 27.33 -7.52 -11.52
C ASP A 394 27.23 -9.02 -11.23
N THR A 395 26.73 -9.80 -12.18
CA THR A 395 26.65 -11.26 -12.06
C THR A 395 27.97 -11.97 -12.37
N GLY A 396 29.01 -11.23 -12.78
CA GLY A 396 30.31 -11.77 -13.19
C GLY A 396 30.26 -12.48 -14.55
N THR A 397 29.17 -12.34 -15.29
CA THR A 397 28.95 -12.96 -16.61
C THR A 397 28.57 -11.91 -17.64
N ALA A 398 28.78 -12.20 -18.93
CA ALA A 398 28.31 -11.34 -20.00
C ALA A 398 26.93 -11.80 -20.51
N TRP A 399 26.15 -10.88 -21.08
CA TRP A 399 24.93 -11.24 -21.78
C TRP A 399 25.23 -12.08 -23.03
N PRO A 400 24.41 -13.11 -23.34
CA PRO A 400 24.59 -13.92 -24.53
C PRO A 400 24.39 -13.11 -25.80
N GLU A 401 24.97 -13.57 -26.92
CA GLU A 401 24.81 -12.96 -28.25
C GLU A 401 23.35 -12.93 -28.74
N THR A 402 22.47 -13.73 -28.14
CA THR A 402 21.03 -13.75 -28.41
C THR A 402 20.23 -12.73 -27.61
N ALA A 403 20.87 -11.99 -26.69
CA ALA A 403 20.18 -11.08 -25.78
C ALA A 403 19.41 -9.97 -26.53
N GLN A 404 18.26 -9.60 -25.96
CA GLN A 404 17.48 -8.44 -26.36
C GLN A 404 17.31 -7.47 -25.17
N PRO A 405 17.39 -6.16 -25.40
CA PRO A 405 17.73 -5.48 -26.67
C PRO A 405 19.19 -5.75 -27.11
N ALA A 406 19.46 -5.64 -28.42
CA ALA A 406 20.75 -6.02 -29.02
C ALA A 406 21.97 -5.32 -28.38
N ARG A 407 21.78 -4.11 -27.84
CA ARG A 407 22.79 -3.34 -27.10
C ARG A 407 23.37 -4.04 -25.86
N LEU A 408 22.78 -5.14 -25.41
CA LEU A 408 23.26 -5.88 -24.25
C LEU A 408 24.28 -6.96 -24.61
N ARG A 409 24.30 -7.44 -25.86
CA ARG A 409 25.09 -8.62 -26.27
C ARG A 409 26.58 -8.39 -26.00
N GLY A 410 27.22 -9.34 -25.30
CA GLY A 410 28.64 -9.25 -24.93
C GLY A 410 28.97 -8.29 -23.79
N GLU A 411 28.02 -7.46 -23.33
CA GLU A 411 28.21 -6.56 -22.20
C GLU A 411 28.11 -7.29 -20.87
N ALA A 412 28.72 -6.71 -19.82
CA ALA A 412 28.60 -7.21 -18.45
C ALA A 412 27.12 -7.28 -18.02
N ARG A 413 26.72 -8.42 -17.46
CA ARG A 413 25.35 -8.66 -17.01
C ARG A 413 25.15 -8.06 -15.64
N LEU A 414 24.55 -6.87 -15.63
CA LEU A 414 24.05 -6.23 -14.42
C LEU A 414 22.60 -6.64 -14.17
N VAL A 415 22.27 -6.97 -12.92
CA VAL A 415 20.89 -7.23 -12.48
C VAL A 415 20.56 -6.41 -11.24
N ALA A 416 19.33 -5.90 -11.19
CA ALA A 416 18.83 -5.21 -10.01
C ALA A 416 18.46 -6.24 -8.94
N SER A 417 18.83 -6.00 -7.69
CA SER A 417 18.42 -6.78 -6.54
C SER A 417 17.75 -5.87 -5.51
N LYS A 418 16.88 -6.47 -4.70
CA LYS A 418 16.25 -5.82 -3.55
C LYS A 418 15.80 -6.90 -2.57
N CYS A 419 15.58 -6.55 -1.32
CA CYS A 419 15.03 -7.51 -0.36
C CYS A 419 13.73 -8.13 -0.90
N ASP A 420 13.62 -9.44 -0.78
CA ASP A 420 12.47 -10.28 -1.18
C ASP A 420 11.83 -10.95 0.06
N LEU A 421 12.15 -10.45 1.26
CA LEU A 421 11.85 -11.04 2.56
C LEU A 421 12.29 -12.50 2.73
N CYS A 422 13.20 -12.98 1.88
CA CYS A 422 13.53 -14.39 1.78
C CYS A 422 12.25 -15.25 1.65
N HIS A 423 11.26 -14.80 0.86
CA HIS A 423 9.93 -15.42 0.79
C HIS A 423 9.93 -16.88 0.31
N THR A 424 11.04 -17.34 -0.26
CA THR A 424 11.27 -18.73 -0.67
C THR A 424 11.85 -19.61 0.45
N SER A 425 12.24 -19.01 1.58
CA SER A 425 12.80 -19.69 2.75
C SER A 425 11.78 -19.73 3.89
N GLU A 426 11.63 -20.90 4.50
CA GLU A 426 10.76 -21.09 5.68
C GLU A 426 11.31 -20.44 6.95
N ALA A 427 12.62 -20.13 7.00
CA ALA A 427 13.26 -19.46 8.13
C ALA A 427 12.97 -17.96 8.21
N GLY A 428 12.33 -17.38 7.19
CA GLY A 428 12.08 -15.95 7.08
C GLY A 428 13.33 -15.12 6.76
N PRO A 429 13.32 -13.80 7.03
CA PRO A 429 14.38 -12.90 6.61
C PRO A 429 15.75 -13.23 7.24
N ALA A 430 16.68 -13.74 6.43
CA ALA A 430 18.02 -14.13 6.86
C ALA A 430 18.79 -13.01 7.59
N CYS A 431 18.58 -11.75 7.18
CA CYS A 431 19.19 -10.58 7.83
C CYS A 431 18.83 -10.42 9.32
N VAL A 432 17.62 -10.85 9.72
CA VAL A 432 17.18 -10.84 11.13
C VAL A 432 17.68 -12.09 11.83
N ALA A 433 17.45 -13.26 11.23
CA ALA A 433 17.83 -14.55 11.81
C ALA A 433 19.35 -14.68 12.04
N SER A 434 20.16 -14.02 11.21
CA SER A 434 21.63 -14.05 11.33
C SER A 434 22.18 -13.06 12.34
N CYS A 435 21.36 -12.25 13.01
CA CYS A 435 21.85 -11.31 14.02
C CYS A 435 22.09 -12.04 15.36
N PRO A 436 23.34 -12.25 15.80
CA PRO A 436 23.61 -12.99 17.03
C PRO A 436 23.24 -12.22 18.31
N HIS A 437 23.02 -10.91 18.19
CA HIS A 437 22.67 -10.02 19.31
C HIS A 437 21.18 -9.67 19.35
N GLY A 438 20.38 -10.17 18.39
CA GLY A 438 18.95 -9.93 18.34
C GLY A 438 18.55 -8.46 18.12
N CYS A 439 19.42 -7.64 17.52
CA CYS A 439 19.23 -6.20 17.37
C CYS A 439 18.62 -5.77 16.02
N ALA A 440 18.27 -6.72 15.14
CA ALA A 440 17.69 -6.44 13.83
C ALA A 440 16.21 -6.86 13.81
N TYR A 441 15.33 -5.97 13.36
CA TYR A 441 13.89 -6.12 13.41
C TYR A 441 13.26 -5.82 12.05
N ARG A 442 12.14 -6.48 11.74
CA ARG A 442 11.25 -6.11 10.63
C ARG A 442 9.98 -5.53 11.21
N VAL A 443 9.73 -4.24 10.95
CA VAL A 443 8.52 -3.53 11.40
C VAL A 443 7.54 -3.39 10.24
N GLN A 444 6.25 -3.58 10.51
CA GLN A 444 5.19 -3.57 9.50
C GLN A 444 4.41 -2.26 9.42
N ASN A 445 4.45 -1.45 10.48
CA ASN A 445 3.68 -0.22 10.60
C ASN A 445 4.35 0.74 11.60
N VAL A 446 3.77 1.93 11.75
CA VAL A 446 4.30 2.97 12.64
C VAL A 446 4.13 2.58 14.10
N GLU A 447 3.04 1.91 14.44
CA GLU A 447 2.72 1.52 15.81
C GLU A 447 3.78 0.55 16.36
N GLU A 448 4.23 -0.42 15.56
CA GLU A 448 5.34 -1.33 15.89
C GLU A 448 6.66 -0.58 16.05
N PHE A 449 6.95 0.39 15.17
CA PHE A 449 8.17 1.19 15.27
C PHE A 449 8.14 2.12 16.51
N ASP A 450 7.01 2.77 16.79
CA ASP A 450 6.81 3.61 17.97
C ASP A 450 6.94 2.77 19.26
N ALA A 451 6.40 1.55 19.27
CA ALA A 451 6.55 0.62 20.38
C ALA A 451 8.03 0.22 20.63
N LEU A 452 8.83 0.01 19.59
CA LEU A 452 10.28 -0.23 19.74
C LEU A 452 11.00 0.98 20.33
N VAL A 453 10.68 2.19 19.85
CA VAL A 453 11.26 3.44 20.37
C VAL A 453 10.87 3.67 21.83
N GLU A 454 9.61 3.46 22.19
CA GLU A 454 9.11 3.62 23.57
C GLU A 454 9.70 2.57 24.52
N ALA A 455 9.76 1.30 24.10
CA ALA A 455 10.39 0.24 24.91
C ALA A 455 11.84 0.58 25.25
N LYS A 456 12.57 1.16 24.28
CA LYS A 456 13.94 1.63 24.47
C LYS A 456 14.01 2.83 25.43
N ARG A 457 13.13 3.83 25.28
CA ARG A 457 13.04 4.98 26.21
C ARG A 457 12.81 4.55 27.67
N VAL A 458 11.98 3.52 27.88
CA VAL A 458 11.72 2.96 29.23
C VAL A 458 12.95 2.24 29.79
N GLN A 459 13.70 1.52 28.95
CA GLN A 459 14.93 0.84 29.38
C GLN A 459 16.07 1.82 29.73
N VAL A 460 16.07 3.02 29.15
CA VAL A 460 17.08 4.07 29.39
C VAL A 460 16.72 5.00 30.55
N GLN A 461 15.49 4.96 31.08
CA GLN A 461 15.15 5.72 32.29
C GLN A 461 15.90 5.15 33.51
N PRO A 462 16.75 5.94 34.19
CA PRO A 462 17.44 5.45 35.37
C PRO A 462 16.42 5.22 36.49
N LEU A 463 16.53 4.05 37.14
CA LEU A 463 15.98 3.81 38.47
C LEU A 463 16.60 4.85 39.44
N GLY A 464 15.94 6.00 39.59
CA GLY A 464 16.32 7.02 40.58
C GLY A 464 16.26 8.45 40.05
N ALA A 465 15.06 9.04 40.06
CA ALA A 465 14.90 10.50 40.09
C ALA A 465 13.69 10.94 40.95
N ASP A 466 13.29 10.11 41.91
CA ASP A 466 12.46 10.51 43.05
C ASP A 466 13.14 10.00 44.32
N ALA A 467 14.01 10.83 44.89
CA ALA A 467 14.52 10.74 46.25
C ALA A 467 14.77 12.16 46.79
#